data_AF-A0A9E3V0W5-F1
#
_entry.id   AF-A0A9E3V0W5-F1
#
_cell.length_a   1.000
_cell.length_b   1.000
_cell.length_c   1.000
_cell.angle_alpha   90.00
_cell.angle_beta   90.00
_cell.angle_gamma   90.00
#
_symmetry.space_group_name_H-M   'P 1'
#
loop_
_entity.id
_entity.type
_entity.pdbx_description
1 polymer ?
#
loop_
_entity_poly.entity_id
_entity_poly.type
_entity_poly.pdbx_seq_one_letter_code
_entity_poly.pdbx_strand_id
1 'polypeptide(L)'
;MNLGCWVVVLALVMATEPAARRAVVVTTDCGASFDDQWALTHLALCPEFDLKGIVTTHAPNLPPPAAEASARAARGGGGPRPRPPPPPPP
;
A
#
# COMPACT_ATOMS: atom_id res chain seq x y z
N MET A 1 21.87 55.13 -2.21
CA MET A 1 20.48 54.65 -2.34
C MET A 1 20.51 53.43 -3.23
N ASN A 2 20.22 52.25 -2.68
CA ASN A 2 19.77 51.05 -3.40
C ASN A 2 19.38 50.01 -2.35
N LEU A 3 18.11 50.05 -1.91
CA LEU A 3 17.50 49.02 -1.09
C LEU A 3 17.05 47.90 -2.02
N GLY A 4 17.83 46.83 -2.08
CA GLY A 4 17.44 45.59 -2.75
C GLY A 4 16.34 44.90 -1.95
N CYS A 5 15.13 44.88 -2.49
CA CYS A 5 13.96 44.21 -1.93
C CYS A 5 14.11 42.69 -2.15
N TRP A 6 14.66 41.99 -1.15
CA TRP A 6 14.68 40.53 -1.14
C TRP A 6 13.35 40.03 -0.56
N VAL A 7 12.43 39.63 -1.43
CA VAL A 7 11.24 38.88 -1.03
C VAL A 7 11.68 37.43 -0.77
N VAL A 8 11.80 37.07 0.52
CA VAL A 8 11.89 35.67 0.92
C VAL A 8 10.49 35.08 0.83
N VAL A 9 10.23 34.29 -0.22
CA VAL A 9 9.02 33.47 -0.30
C VAL A 9 9.23 32.26 0.60
N LEU A 10 8.82 32.39 1.87
CA LEU A 10 8.71 31.25 2.77
C LEU A 10 7.46 30.47 2.38
N ALA A 11 7.64 29.43 1.54
CA ALA A 11 6.58 28.48 1.26
C ALA A 11 6.27 27.71 2.55
N LEU A 12 5.16 28.06 3.19
CA LEU A 12 4.58 27.28 4.28
C LEU A 12 4.13 25.94 3.69
N VAL A 13 4.95 24.91 3.83
CA VAL A 13 4.51 23.52 3.64
C VAL A 13 3.49 23.27 4.73
N MET A 14 2.20 23.41 4.38
CA MET A 14 1.13 22.83 5.16
C MET A 14 1.41 21.33 5.21
N ALA A 15 1.83 20.82 6.36
CA ALA A 15 1.87 19.39 6.60
C ALA A 15 0.43 18.88 6.49
N THR A 16 0.06 18.42 5.29
CA THR A 16 -1.18 17.68 5.11
C THR A 16 -1.00 16.39 5.90
N GLU A 17 -1.71 16.25 7.01
CA GLU A 17 -1.83 14.96 7.71
C GLU A 17 -2.09 13.90 6.63
N PRO A 18 -1.25 12.86 6.51
CA PRO A 18 -1.45 11.84 5.49
C PRO A 18 -2.83 11.25 5.75
N ALA A 19 -3.74 11.41 4.77
CA ALA A 19 -5.09 10.88 4.87
C ALA A 19 -5.04 9.42 5.32
N ALA A 20 -5.85 9.07 6.32
CA ALA A 20 -5.86 7.72 6.88
C ALA A 20 -6.09 6.71 5.76
N ARG A 21 -5.19 5.72 5.67
CA ARG A 21 -5.23 4.68 4.64
C ARG A 21 -6.53 3.90 4.72
N ARG A 22 -7.12 3.57 3.58
CA ARG A 22 -8.35 2.78 3.52
C ARG A 22 -8.03 1.32 3.80
N ALA A 23 -8.65 0.78 4.84
CA ALA A 23 -8.53 -0.65 5.16
C ALA A 23 -9.25 -1.47 4.07
N VAL A 24 -8.54 -2.46 3.51
CA VAL A 24 -9.08 -3.31 2.43
C VAL A 24 -8.85 -4.78 2.76
N VAL A 25 -9.87 -5.60 2.53
CA VAL A 25 -9.75 -7.06 2.38
C VAL A 25 -10.09 -7.37 0.93
N VAL A 26 -9.28 -8.20 0.27
CA VAL A 26 -9.48 -8.56 -1.14
C VAL A 26 -9.76 -10.05 -1.27
N THR A 27 -10.69 -10.39 -2.17
CA THR A 27 -10.98 -11.76 -2.59
C THR A 27 -10.52 -11.95 -4.04
N THR A 28 -9.72 -12.98 -4.32
CA THR A 28 -9.12 -13.22 -5.64
C THR A 28 -8.81 -14.72 -5.81
N ASP A 29 -8.83 -15.24 -7.03
CA ASP A 29 -8.32 -16.57 -7.39
C ASP A 29 -6.81 -16.53 -7.71
N CYS A 30 -6.07 -15.80 -6.86
CA CYS A 30 -4.67 -15.46 -6.98
C CYS A 30 -3.82 -16.50 -7.74
N GLY A 31 -3.33 -16.10 -8.91
CA GLY A 31 -2.45 -16.91 -9.74
C GLY A 31 -3.16 -17.56 -10.92
N ALA A 32 -4.47 -17.39 -11.05
CA ALA A 32 -5.21 -17.74 -12.26
C ALA A 32 -4.84 -16.81 -13.42
N SER A 33 -4.63 -15.53 -13.14
CA SER A 33 -4.25 -14.54 -14.16
C SER A 33 -3.32 -13.46 -13.62
N PHE A 34 -2.75 -12.70 -14.55
CA PHE A 34 -1.73 -11.67 -14.26
C PHE A 34 -2.29 -10.46 -13.51
N ASP A 35 -3.56 -10.14 -13.72
CA ASP A 35 -4.26 -9.04 -13.05
C ASP A 35 -4.37 -9.25 -11.53
N ASP A 36 -4.45 -10.50 -11.05
CA ASP A 36 -4.38 -10.80 -9.63
C ASP A 36 -3.09 -10.27 -8.98
N GLN A 37 -1.93 -10.55 -9.62
CA GLN A 37 -0.65 -10.12 -9.07
C GLN A 37 -0.51 -8.59 -9.13
N TRP A 38 -1.04 -7.97 -10.18
CA TRP A 38 -1.07 -6.52 -10.29
C TRP A 38 -1.94 -5.89 -9.20
N ALA A 39 -3.15 -6.40 -8.97
CA ALA A 39 -4.06 -5.92 -7.94
C ALA A 39 -3.47 -6.09 -6.52
N LEU A 40 -2.89 -7.25 -6.22
CA LEU A 40 -2.25 -7.50 -4.92
C LEU A 40 -1.04 -6.58 -4.71
N THR A 41 -0.22 -6.39 -5.73
CA THR A 41 0.95 -5.48 -5.66
C THR A 41 0.50 -4.04 -5.47
N HIS A 42 -0.53 -3.60 -6.20
CA HIS A 42 -1.08 -2.25 -6.07
C HIS A 42 -1.65 -2.01 -4.66
N LEU A 43 -2.46 -2.93 -4.13
CA LEU A 43 -3.02 -2.83 -2.77
C LEU A 43 -1.93 -2.85 -1.68
N ALA A 44 -0.84 -3.59 -1.90
CA ALA A 44 0.27 -3.65 -0.96
C ALA A 44 1.14 -2.38 -0.98
N LEU A 45 1.37 -1.78 -2.15
CA LEU A 45 2.34 -0.69 -2.32
C LEU A 45 1.71 0.71 -2.34
N CYS A 46 0.45 0.83 -2.76
CA CYS A 46 -0.20 2.13 -2.86
C CYS A 46 -0.43 2.73 -1.46
N PRO A 47 0.03 3.97 -1.20
CA PRO A 47 -0.05 4.59 0.13
C PRO A 47 -1.48 4.90 0.57
N GLU A 48 -2.44 4.86 -0.35
CA GLU A 48 -3.87 5.08 -0.11
C GLU A 48 -4.54 3.90 0.61
N PHE A 49 -3.95 2.70 0.51
CA PHE A 49 -4.55 1.46 1.00
C PHE A 49 -3.74 0.83 2.14
N ASP A 50 -4.47 0.18 3.03
CA ASP A 50 -3.96 -0.63 4.13
C ASP A 50 -4.56 -2.03 3.98
N LEU A 51 -3.86 -2.89 3.23
CA LEU A 51 -4.29 -4.25 2.95
C LEU A 51 -4.27 -5.08 4.25
N LYS A 52 -5.45 -5.43 4.75
CA LYS A 52 -5.65 -6.15 6.01
C LYS A 52 -5.65 -7.66 5.85
N GLY A 53 -6.02 -8.16 4.67
CA GLY A 53 -6.12 -9.58 4.42
C GLY A 53 -6.42 -9.91 2.97
N ILE A 54 -6.07 -11.14 2.60
CA ILE A 54 -6.33 -11.73 1.29
C ILE A 54 -7.09 -13.03 1.51
N VAL A 55 -8.25 -13.15 0.88
CA VAL A 55 -9.00 -14.40 0.80
C VAL A 55 -8.80 -14.95 -0.59
N THR A 56 -8.10 -16.07 -0.69
CA THR A 56 -7.85 -16.73 -1.98
C THR A 56 -8.80 -17.90 -2.19
N THR A 57 -9.34 -18.04 -3.40
CA THR A 57 -10.14 -19.20 -3.81
C THR A 57 -9.28 -20.22 -4.54
N HIS A 58 -9.76 -21.45 -4.61
CA HIS A 58 -9.12 -22.48 -5.44
C HIS A 58 -9.16 -22.04 -6.91
N ALA A 59 -7.99 -21.92 -7.54
CA ALA A 59 -7.86 -21.67 -8.97
C ALA A 59 -7.77 -23.04 -9.70
N PRO A 60 -8.86 -23.54 -10.32
CA PRO A 60 -8.90 -24.90 -10.88
C PRO A 60 -7.92 -25.09 -12.05
N ASN A 61 -7.49 -24.00 -12.68
CA ASN A 61 -6.51 -24.01 -13.77
C ASN A 61 -5.06 -23.97 -13.28
N LEU A 62 -4.83 -23.90 -11.96
CA LEU A 62 -3.52 -23.78 -11.36
C LEU A 62 -3.20 -25.07 -10.57
N PRO A 63 -2.54 -26.06 -11.18
CA PRO A 63 -2.23 -27.31 -10.50
C PRO A 63 -1.11 -27.14 -9.46
N PRO A 64 -0.96 -28.07 -8.50
CA PRO A 64 0.25 -28.16 -7.67
C PRO A 64 1.51 -28.34 -8.55
N PRO A 65 2.67 -27.76 -8.20
CA PRO A 65 2.93 -26.95 -7.00
C PRO A 65 2.61 -25.45 -7.17
N ALA A 66 2.15 -25.01 -8.35
CA ALA A 66 1.95 -23.59 -8.65
C ALA A 66 0.87 -22.96 -7.75
N ALA A 67 -0.21 -23.69 -7.44
CA ALA A 67 -1.22 -23.24 -6.49
C ALA A 67 -0.65 -22.95 -5.09
N GLU A 68 0.28 -23.79 -4.62
CA GLU A 68 0.90 -23.62 -3.31
C GLU A 68 1.82 -22.40 -3.27
N ALA A 69 2.57 -22.18 -4.35
CA ALA A 69 3.43 -21.00 -4.50
C ALA A 69 2.59 -19.71 -4.49
N SER A 70 1.49 -19.66 -5.23
CA SER A 70 0.56 -18.52 -5.24
C SER A 70 -0.06 -18.26 -3.87
N ALA A 71 -0.55 -19.32 -3.20
CA ALA A 71 -1.09 -19.21 -1.85
C ALA A 71 -0.05 -18.71 -0.83
N ARG A 72 1.22 -19.09 -0.99
CA ARG A 72 2.32 -18.60 -0.16
C ARG A 72 2.65 -17.14 -0.44
N ALA A 73 2.66 -16.73 -1.70
CA ALA A 73 2.92 -15.34 -2.10
C ALA A 73 1.85 -14.39 -1.52
N ALA A 74 0.57 -14.78 -1.58
CA ALA A 74 -0.52 -14.02 -0.98
C ALA A 74 -0.33 -13.82 0.54
N ARG A 75 0.20 -14.80 1.27
CA ARG A 75 0.46 -14.66 2.72
C ARG A 75 1.59 -13.68 3.04
N GLY A 76 2.58 -13.54 2.15
CA GLY A 76 3.76 -12.70 2.38
C GLY A 76 3.51 -11.20 2.35
N GLY A 77 2.39 -10.75 1.78
CA GLY A 77 2.06 -9.32 1.63
C GLY A 77 1.53 -8.63 2.90
N GLY A 78 1.21 -9.38 3.97
CA GLY A 78 0.48 -8.88 5.14
C GLY A 78 1.32 -8.56 6.38
N GLY A 79 2.64 -8.41 6.26
CA GLY A 79 3.47 -8.03 7.41
C GLY A 79 3.08 -6.64 7.94
N PRO A 80 2.98 -6.42 9.26
CA PRO A 80 2.63 -5.12 9.80
C PRO A 80 3.71 -4.10 9.39
N ARG A 81 3.34 -3.13 8.56
CA ARG A 81 4.20 -1.96 8.33
C ARG A 81 4.38 -1.23 9.67
N PRO A 82 5.59 -0.70 9.95
CA PRO A 82 5.79 0.15 11.11
C PRO A 82 4.75 1.27 11.10
N ARG A 83 4.03 1.44 12.22
CA ARG A 83 3.19 2.62 12.40
C ARG A 83 4.09 3.85 12.33
N PRO A 84 3.68 4.92 11.64
CA PRO A 84 4.41 6.18 11.75
C PRO A 84 4.51 6.60 13.22
N PRO A 85 5.62 7.24 13.62
CA PRO A 85 5.79 7.70 15.00
C PRO A 85 4.65 8.67 15.38
N PRO A 86 4.22 8.68 16.65
CA PRO A 86 3.23 9.64 17.12
C PRO A 86 3.75 11.07 16.93
N PRO A 87 2.87 12.06 16.69
CA PRO A 87 3.27 13.45 16.61
C PRO A 87 3.92 13.91 17.94
N PRO A 88 4.85 14.88 17.90
CA PRO A 88 5.44 15.42 19.12
C PRO A 88 4.36 16.08 20.00
N PRO A 89 4.54 16.07 21.34
CA PRO A 89 3.62 16.75 22.24
C PRO A 89 3.59 18.28 21.97
N PRO A 90 2.48 18.96 22.34
CA PRO A 90 2.32 20.39 22.16
C PRO A 90 3.34 21.23 22.95
#